data_AF-A0A9E3D0F1-F1
#
_entry.id   AF-A0A9E3D0F1-F1
#
_cell.length_a   1.000
_cell.length_b   1.000
_cell.length_c   1.000
_cell.angle_alpha   90.00
_cell.angle_beta   90.00
_cell.angle_gamma   90.00
#
_symmetry.space_group_name_H-M   'P 1'
#
loop_
_entity.id
_entity.type
_entity.pdbx_description
1 polymer ?
#
loop_
_entity_poly.entity_id
_entity_poly.type
_entity_poly.pdbx_seq_one_letter_code
_entity_poly.pdbx_strand_id
1 'polypeptide(L)'
;MKAKTLLRGASVVALLLTIGHTAGYPWVGNVTEQQLSQIIAANSAATEIQGFSRSYWDFHVGFGLTLSLVFFAQAMVLWRLGSLSESEPRSTRFITAVFGAFYLAATAVNFLFFFWAPIVCTALLAVCALSASILLRPGN
;
A
#
# COMPACT_ATOMS: atom_id res chain seq x y z
N MET A 1 20.00 0.39 -15.02
CA MET A 1 19.48 -0.39 -13.86
C MET A 1 18.80 -1.65 -14.37
N LYS A 2 18.88 -2.78 -13.64
CA LYS A 2 18.16 -4.02 -14.00
C LYS A 2 16.74 -3.99 -13.41
N ALA A 3 15.76 -4.61 -14.07
CA ALA A 3 14.39 -4.72 -13.57
C ALA A 3 14.34 -5.36 -12.17
N LYS A 4 15.17 -6.39 -11.93
CA LYS A 4 15.39 -7.00 -10.62
C LYS A 4 15.69 -5.97 -9.52
N THR A 5 16.65 -5.08 -9.75
CA THR A 5 17.06 -4.06 -8.76
C THR A 5 15.91 -3.11 -8.44
N LEU A 6 15.16 -2.66 -9.46
CA LEU A 6 14.00 -1.79 -9.26
C LEU A 6 12.89 -2.49 -8.45
N LEU A 7 12.62 -3.76 -8.74
CA LEU A 7 11.61 -4.56 -8.02
C LEU A 7 12.01 -4.83 -6.56
N ARG A 8 13.30 -5.05 -6.28
CA ARG A 8 13.81 -5.14 -4.89
C ARG A 8 13.69 -3.81 -4.16
N GLY A 9 14.04 -2.71 -4.82
CA GLY A 9 13.86 -1.36 -4.26
C GLY A 9 12.39 -1.08 -3.95
N ALA A 10 11.49 -1.37 -4.90
CA ALA A 10 10.05 -1.23 -4.69
C ALA A 10 9.56 -2.10 -3.52
N SER A 11 10.03 -3.34 -3.39
CA SER A 11 9.70 -4.20 -2.25
C SER A 11 10.11 -3.58 -0.91
N VAL A 12 11.30 -3.00 -0.81
CA VAL A 12 11.76 -2.31 0.40
C VAL A 12 10.89 -1.08 0.70
N VAL A 13 10.56 -0.28 -0.32
CA VAL A 13 9.66 0.88 -0.14
C VAL A 13 8.27 0.44 0.32
N ALA A 14 7.71 -0.64 -0.24
CA ALA A 14 6.42 -1.19 0.19
C ALA A 14 6.47 -1.71 1.64
N LEU A 15 7.60 -2.30 2.06
CA LEU A 15 7.80 -2.72 3.45
C LEU A 15 7.90 -1.51 4.39
N LEU A 16 8.58 -0.44 4.00
CA LEU A 16 8.62 0.80 4.78
C LEU A 16 7.22 1.44 4.88
N LEU A 17 6.46 1.44 3.79
CA LEU A 17 5.06 1.89 3.79
C LEU A 17 4.20 1.03 4.74
N THR A 18 4.41 -0.28 4.75
CA THR A 18 3.74 -1.21 5.69
C THR A 18 4.03 -0.85 7.14
N ILE A 19 5.32 -0.69 7.48
CA ILE A 19 5.76 -0.38 8.84
C ILE A 19 5.22 0.99 9.26
N GLY A 20 5.38 2.02 8.42
CA GLY A 20 4.91 3.37 8.70
C GLY A 20 3.40 3.44 8.85
N HIS A 21 2.65 2.74 7.99
CA HIS A 21 1.20 2.65 8.12
C HIS A 21 0.80 1.96 9.43
N THR A 22 1.39 0.81 9.75
CA THR A 22 1.05 0.04 10.96
C THR A 22 1.39 0.80 12.24
N ALA A 23 2.56 1.43 12.29
CA ALA A 23 2.99 2.25 13.41
C ALA A 23 2.16 3.53 13.58
N GLY A 24 1.42 3.93 12.54
CA GLY A 24 0.52 5.07 12.57
C GLY A 24 -0.81 4.83 13.30
N TYR A 25 -1.07 3.62 13.84
CA TYR A 25 -2.25 3.36 14.67
C TYR A 25 -2.37 4.40 15.80
N PRO A 26 -3.56 4.98 16.06
CA PRO A 26 -4.88 4.59 15.54
C PRO A 26 -5.31 5.38 14.28
N TRP A 27 -4.39 5.90 13.49
CA TRP A 27 -4.62 6.59 12.21
C TRP A 27 -5.50 7.86 12.33
N VAL A 28 -5.32 8.59 13.43
CA VAL A 28 -6.00 9.87 13.67
C VAL A 28 -5.04 11.07 13.68
N GLY A 29 -3.76 10.82 13.41
CA GLY A 29 -2.69 11.83 13.48
C GLY A 29 -2.26 12.16 14.91
N ASN A 30 -1.66 13.34 15.09
CA ASN A 30 -1.19 13.81 16.39
C ASN A 30 -2.35 14.47 17.15
N VAL A 31 -2.94 13.72 18.07
CA VAL A 31 -4.06 14.18 18.91
C VAL A 31 -3.72 13.97 20.38
N THR A 32 -4.31 14.79 21.26
CA THR A 32 -4.26 14.53 22.71
C THR A 32 -5.14 13.34 23.07
N GLU A 33 -4.95 12.76 24.25
CA GLU A 33 -5.83 11.68 24.75
C GLU A 33 -7.30 12.13 24.83
N GLN A 34 -7.55 13.38 25.21
CA GLN A 34 -8.90 13.94 25.23
C GLN A 34 -9.50 13.98 23.83
N GLN A 35 -8.77 14.48 22.83
CA GLN A 35 -9.23 14.51 21.44
C GLN A 35 -9.46 13.09 20.89
N LEU A 36 -8.56 12.16 21.19
CA LEU A 36 -8.74 10.75 20.82
C LEU A 36 -10.03 10.17 21.41
N SER A 37 -10.30 10.40 22.71
CA SER A 37 -11.52 9.91 23.35
C SER A 37 -12.79 10.49 22.73
N GLN A 38 -12.77 11.76 22.33
CA GLN A 38 -13.88 12.42 21.63
C GLN A 38 -14.11 11.83 20.24
N ILE A 39 -13.04 11.58 19.48
CA ILE A 39 -13.12 10.93 18.16
C ILE A 39 -13.70 9.52 18.31
N ILE A 40 -13.21 8.73 19.26
CA ILE A 40 -13.71 7.38 19.50
C ILE A 40 -15.19 7.43 19.87
N ALA A 41 -15.57 8.27 20.84
CA ALA A 41 -16.96 8.38 21.30
C ALA A 41 -17.92 8.76 20.16
N ALA A 42 -17.53 9.74 19.32
CA ALA A 42 -18.34 10.18 18.19
C ALA A 42 -18.54 9.09 17.12
N ASN A 43 -17.62 8.12 17.03
CA ASN A 43 -17.60 7.08 16.00
C ASN A 43 -17.91 5.66 16.52
N SER A 44 -18.22 5.51 17.81
CA SER A 44 -18.48 4.21 18.46
C SER A 44 -19.94 3.77 18.43
N ALA A 45 -20.83 4.56 17.83
CA ALA A 45 -22.22 4.15 17.64
C ALA A 45 -22.26 2.92 16.71
N ALA A 46 -22.61 1.77 17.27
CA ALA A 46 -22.69 0.52 16.53
C ALA A 46 -24.01 0.40 15.76
N THR A 47 -23.93 -0.19 14.57
CA THR A 47 -25.06 -0.53 13.72
C THR A 47 -24.95 -1.98 13.28
N GLU A 48 -26.07 -2.64 13.00
CA GLU A 48 -26.08 -3.99 12.45
C GLU A 48 -25.74 -3.97 10.96
N ILE A 49 -24.61 -4.58 10.59
CA ILE A 49 -24.13 -4.66 9.21
C ILE A 49 -23.89 -6.12 8.88
N GLN A 50 -24.71 -6.66 7.98
CA GLN A 50 -24.65 -8.07 7.56
C GLN A 50 -24.65 -9.07 8.74
N GLY A 51 -25.38 -8.75 9.82
CA GLY A 51 -25.48 -9.60 11.00
C GLY A 51 -24.35 -9.43 12.04
N PHE A 52 -23.52 -8.40 11.89
CA PHE A 52 -22.53 -8.01 12.88
C PHE A 52 -22.78 -6.60 13.38
N SER A 53 -22.86 -6.43 14.71
CA SER A 53 -22.81 -5.11 15.36
C SER A 53 -21.42 -4.50 15.20
N ARG A 54 -21.30 -3.44 14.39
CA ARG A 54 -20.05 -2.72 14.14
C ARG A 54 -20.30 -1.21 14.11
N SER A 55 -19.35 -0.47 14.69
CA SER A 55 -19.30 0.99 14.64
C SER A 55 -18.39 1.47 13.52
N TYR A 56 -18.45 2.76 13.19
CA TYR A 56 -17.51 3.36 12.25
C TYR A 56 -16.06 3.22 12.74
N TRP A 57 -15.85 3.34 14.06
CA TRP A 57 -14.54 3.14 14.67
C TRP A 57 -13.98 1.72 14.43
N ASP A 58 -14.83 0.70 14.54
CA ASP A 58 -14.43 -0.69 14.26
C ASP A 58 -13.97 -0.86 12.80
N PHE A 59 -14.67 -0.24 11.84
CA PHE A 59 -14.25 -0.25 10.44
C PHE A 59 -12.95 0.52 10.23
N HIS A 60 -12.81 1.71 10.81
CA HIS A 60 -11.59 2.50 10.70
C HIS A 60 -10.35 1.69 11.14
N VAL A 61 -10.45 1.05 12.31
CA VAL A 61 -9.37 0.18 12.82
C VAL A 61 -9.18 -1.05 11.94
N GLY A 62 -10.26 -1.74 11.56
CA GLY A 62 -10.21 -2.93 10.73
C GLY A 62 -9.62 -2.70 9.34
N PHE A 63 -9.99 -1.60 8.68
CA PHE A 63 -9.41 -1.18 7.41
C PHE A 63 -7.94 -0.79 7.55
N GLY A 64 -7.57 -0.10 8.63
CA GLY A 64 -6.18 0.22 8.91
C GLY A 64 -5.30 -1.04 9.01
N LEU A 65 -5.74 -2.03 9.79
CA LEU A 65 -5.02 -3.31 9.91
C LEU A 65 -4.99 -4.08 8.58
N THR A 66 -6.10 -4.10 7.84
CA THR A 66 -6.19 -4.77 6.54
C THR A 66 -5.23 -4.15 5.52
N LEU A 67 -5.14 -2.82 5.46
CA LEU A 67 -4.19 -2.12 4.59
C LEU A 67 -2.74 -2.44 4.93
N SER A 68 -2.40 -2.53 6.22
CA SER A 68 -1.07 -3.00 6.65
C SER A 68 -0.75 -4.40 6.11
N LEU A 69 -1.69 -5.35 6.20
CA LEU A 69 -1.49 -6.70 5.66
C LEU A 69 -1.37 -6.69 4.13
N VAL A 70 -2.18 -5.88 3.44
CA VAL A 70 -2.10 -5.72 1.98
C VAL A 70 -0.74 -5.18 1.59
N PHE A 71 -0.25 -4.09 2.18
CA PHE A 71 1.07 -3.53 1.87
C PHE A 71 2.19 -4.54 2.12
N PHE A 72 2.10 -5.31 3.21
CA PHE A 72 3.07 -6.37 3.50
C PHE A 72 3.09 -7.43 2.39
N ALA A 73 1.91 -7.93 2.00
CA ALA A 73 1.79 -8.89 0.92
C ALA A 73 2.32 -8.34 -0.41
N GLN A 74 2.04 -7.08 -0.72
CA GLN A 74 2.58 -6.41 -1.91
C GLN A 74 4.12 -6.35 -1.88
N ALA A 75 4.73 -6.04 -0.72
CA ALA A 75 6.18 -6.06 -0.55
C ALA A 75 6.77 -7.44 -0.87
N MET A 76 6.13 -8.51 -0.39
CA MET A 76 6.55 -9.90 -0.67
C MET A 76 6.40 -10.25 -2.16
N VAL A 77 5.30 -9.84 -2.79
CA VAL A 77 5.07 -10.08 -4.22
C VAL A 77 6.10 -9.36 -5.07
N LEU A 78 6.39 -8.08 -4.79
CA LEU A 78 7.42 -7.31 -5.50
C LEU A 78 8.81 -7.95 -5.35
N TRP A 79 9.14 -8.45 -4.14
CA TRP A 79 10.36 -9.21 -3.91
C TRP A 79 10.42 -10.45 -4.82
N ARG A 80 9.32 -11.21 -4.87
CA ARG A 80 9.22 -12.43 -5.68
C ARG A 80 9.32 -12.14 -7.18
N LEU A 81 8.66 -11.09 -7.67
CA LEU A 81 8.77 -10.64 -9.06
C LEU A 81 10.21 -10.27 -9.42
N GLY A 82 10.96 -9.67 -8.49
CA GLY A 82 12.39 -9.44 -8.66
C GLY A 82 13.23 -10.74 -8.72
N SER A 83 12.75 -11.88 -8.23
CA SER A 83 13.41 -13.19 -8.45
C SER A 83 13.09 -13.74 -9.83
N LEU A 84 11.84 -13.55 -10.28
CA LEU A 84 11.31 -14.12 -11.52
C LEU A 84 11.62 -13.28 -12.76
N SER A 85 12.15 -12.06 -12.60
CA SER A 85 12.41 -11.13 -13.71
C SER A 85 13.33 -11.68 -14.81
N GLU A 86 14.17 -12.66 -14.49
CA GLU A 86 15.11 -13.27 -15.44
C GLU A 86 14.56 -14.57 -16.04
N SER A 87 13.88 -15.39 -15.25
CA SER A 87 13.33 -16.68 -15.70
C SER A 87 11.98 -16.55 -16.41
N GLU A 88 11.14 -15.59 -16.00
CA GLU A 88 9.75 -15.41 -16.44
C GLU A 88 9.46 -13.95 -16.83
N PRO A 89 10.20 -13.36 -17.79
CA PRO A 89 10.15 -11.91 -18.05
C PRO A 89 8.78 -11.42 -18.56
N ARG A 90 8.06 -12.22 -19.37
CA ARG A 90 6.74 -11.86 -19.90
C ARG A 90 5.67 -11.75 -18.80
N SER A 91 5.56 -12.78 -17.95
CA SER A 91 4.62 -12.78 -16.82
C SER A 91 4.98 -11.68 -15.81
N THR A 92 6.27 -11.58 -15.47
CA THR A 92 6.76 -10.55 -14.54
C THR A 92 6.43 -9.14 -15.04
N ARG A 93 6.57 -8.88 -16.35
CA ARG A 93 6.21 -7.59 -16.95
C ARG A 93 4.75 -7.25 -16.73
N PHE A 94 3.84 -8.14 -17.08
CA PHE A 94 2.40 -7.89 -16.98
C PHE A 94 1.99 -7.58 -15.54
N ILE A 95 2.38 -8.44 -14.59
CA ILE A 95 2.04 -8.26 -13.18
C ILE A 95 2.65 -6.94 -12.67
N THR A 96 3.90 -6.66 -13.00
CA THR A 96 4.56 -5.41 -12.58
C THR A 96 3.86 -4.17 -13.16
N ALA A 97 3.37 -4.22 -14.41
CA ALA A 97 2.62 -3.12 -15.01
C ALA A 97 1.29 -2.88 -14.30
N VAL A 98 0.57 -3.94 -13.89
CA VAL A 98 -0.66 -3.84 -13.10
C VAL A 98 -0.39 -3.17 -11.75
N PHE A 99 0.67 -3.59 -11.04
CA PHE A 99 1.10 -2.93 -9.82
C PHE A 99 1.48 -1.46 -10.04
N GLY A 100 2.20 -1.16 -11.13
CA GLY A 100 2.56 0.21 -11.50
C GLY A 100 1.34 1.11 -11.70
N ALA A 101 0.32 0.63 -12.43
CA ALA A 101 -0.93 1.35 -12.63
C ALA A 101 -1.71 1.52 -11.32
N PHE A 102 -1.75 0.49 -10.48
CA PHE A 102 -2.33 0.56 -9.14
C PHE A 102 -1.65 1.64 -8.29
N TYR A 103 -0.32 1.67 -8.23
CA TYR A 103 0.40 2.66 -7.43
C TYR A 103 0.26 4.08 -7.97
N LEU A 104 0.15 4.24 -9.29
CA LEU A 104 -0.15 5.54 -9.90
C LEU A 104 -1.53 6.05 -9.47
N ALA A 105 -2.56 5.20 -9.54
CA ALA A 105 -3.90 5.53 -9.07
C ALA A 105 -3.92 5.81 -7.56
N ALA A 106 -3.23 4.99 -6.77
CA ALA A 106 -3.09 5.18 -5.33
C ALA A 106 -2.40 6.51 -5.00
N THR A 107 -1.42 6.94 -5.80
CA THR A 107 -0.77 8.25 -5.64
C THR A 107 -1.76 9.39 -5.82
N ALA A 108 -2.65 9.31 -6.82
CA ALA A 108 -3.71 10.31 -7.01
C ALA A 108 -4.68 10.34 -5.83
N VAL A 109 -5.13 9.18 -5.34
CA VAL A 109 -5.99 9.09 -4.15
C VAL A 109 -5.29 9.66 -2.91
N ASN A 110 -4.01 9.32 -2.72
CA ASN A 110 -3.21 9.84 -1.61
C ASN A 110 -3.05 11.36 -1.66
N PHE A 111 -2.91 11.93 -2.85
CA PHE A 111 -2.82 13.38 -3.04
C PHE A 111 -4.12 14.11 -2.69
N LEU A 112 -5.27 13.48 -2.96
CA LEU A 112 -6.58 14.07 -2.72
C LEU A 112 -7.04 13.96 -1.26
N PHE A 113 -6.67 12.89 -0.56
CA PHE A 113 -7.27 12.56 0.75
C PHE A 113 -6.28 12.35 1.89
N PHE A 114 -4.99 12.22 1.60
CA PHE A 114 -3.97 11.86 2.60
C PHE A 114 -2.86 12.93 2.67
N PHE A 115 -1.65 12.53 3.03
CA PHE A 115 -0.53 13.40 3.32
C PHE A 115 0.76 12.92 2.63
N TRP A 116 1.83 13.70 2.75
CA TRP A 116 3.03 13.51 1.92
C TRP A 116 3.70 12.14 2.01
N ALA A 117 3.74 11.50 3.17
CA ALA A 117 4.44 10.21 3.32
C ALA A 117 3.88 9.11 2.40
N PRO A 118 2.56 8.77 2.43
CA PRO A 118 2.01 7.81 1.49
C PRO A 118 2.08 8.30 0.03
N ILE A 119 1.94 9.60 -0.25
CA ILE A 119 2.07 10.15 -1.63
C ILE A 119 3.44 9.83 -2.21
N VAL A 120 4.51 10.16 -1.49
CA VAL A 120 5.88 9.93 -1.95
C VAL A 120 6.17 8.44 -2.09
N CYS A 121 5.74 7.61 -1.12
CA CYS A 121 5.95 6.18 -1.19
C CYS A 121 5.24 5.54 -2.39
N THR A 122 3.96 5.86 -2.64
CA THR A 122 3.24 5.30 -3.78
C THR A 122 3.74 5.85 -5.12
N ALA A 123 4.20 7.10 -5.18
CA ALA A 123 4.81 7.65 -6.38
C ALA A 123 6.13 6.93 -6.72
N LEU A 124 6.99 6.70 -5.74
CA LEU A 124 8.23 5.93 -5.91
C LEU A 124 7.93 4.49 -6.35
N LEU A 125 6.94 3.83 -5.73
CA LEU A 125 6.49 2.49 -6.12
C LEU A 125 5.99 2.46 -7.57
N ALA A 126 5.20 3.45 -7.98
CA ALA A 126 4.72 3.57 -9.36
C ALA A 126 5.88 3.73 -10.35
N VAL A 127 6.82 4.64 -10.07
CA VAL A 127 8.00 4.87 -10.93
C VAL A 127 8.86 3.61 -11.03
N CYS A 128 9.16 2.94 -9.91
CA CYS A 128 9.95 1.72 -9.91
C CYS A 128 9.27 0.58 -10.68
N ALA A 129 7.98 0.34 -10.43
CA ALA A 129 7.23 -0.72 -11.08
C ALA A 129 7.07 -0.46 -12.59
N LEU A 130 6.61 0.73 -12.99
CA LEU A 130 6.45 1.06 -14.41
C LEU A 130 7.79 1.00 -15.15
N SER A 131 8.86 1.54 -14.57
CA SER A 131 10.21 1.45 -15.16
C SER A 131 10.69 0.00 -15.27
N ALA A 132 10.47 -0.83 -14.24
CA ALA A 132 10.80 -2.26 -14.30
C ALA A 132 10.01 -2.99 -15.39
N SER A 133 8.71 -2.68 -15.55
CA SER A 133 7.87 -3.27 -16.60
C SER A 133 8.34 -2.90 -18.02
N ILE A 134 8.88 -1.69 -18.22
CA ILE A 134 9.44 -1.25 -19.50
C ILE A 134 10.77 -1.96 -19.79
N LEU A 135 11.60 -2.17 -18.76
CA LEU A 135 12.89 -2.84 -18.88
C LEU A 135 12.77 -4.35 -19.10
N LEU A 136 11.67 -4.96 -18.66
CA LEU A 136 11.34 -6.36 -18.95
C LEU A 136 10.89 -6.47 -20.42
N ARG A 137 11.86 -6.58 -21.33
CA ARG A 137 11.55 -6.78 -22.75
C ARG A 137 10.84 -8.14 -22.94
N PRO A 138 9.74 -8.20 -23.70
CA PRO A 138 9.26 -9.48 -24.18
C PRO A 138 10.36 -10.07 -25.09
N GLY A 139 10.95 -11.20 -24.71
CA GLY A 139 11.64 -12.04 -25.69
C GLY A 139 10.63 -12.41 -26.78
N ASN A 140 11.08 -12.47 -28.04
CA ASN A 140 10.27 -12.92 -29.18
C ASN A 140 9.71 -14.32 -28.95
#